data_AF-A0A0F9ZJJ1-F1
#
_entry.id   AF-A0A0F9ZJJ1-F1
#
_cell.length_a   1.000
_cell.length_b   1.000
_cell.length_c   1.000
_cell.angle_alpha   90.00
_cell.angle_beta   90.00
_cell.angle_gamma   90.00
#
_symmetry.space_group_name_H-M   'P 1'
#
loop_
_entity.id
_entity.type
_entity.pdbx_description
1 polymer ?
#
loop_
_entity_poly.entity_id
_entity_poly.type
_entity_poly.pdbx_seq_one_letter_code
_entity_poly.pdbx_strand_id
1 'polypeptide(L)'
;MGGKIPREFIPAVDKGIQEAMTRGIIAGYQFVDAKIELIDGSYHDVDSSELAFKIAGSIAFQTAAKTAGVILLEPIMMVEVITPEDYFGDVMGNLSSRRGQIKETGARGMAKFIKADVPLAEMFGYATDLRSMTQGRANYTMEFSYYAKCPQNVTEKIVTERGMKK
;
A
#
# COMPACT_ATOMS: atom_id res chain seq x y z
N MET A 1 -15.27 29.43 19.71
CA MET A 1 -13.83 29.75 19.74
C MET A 1 -13.39 29.97 18.30
N GLY A 2 -13.04 31.22 17.97
CA GLY A 2 -12.77 31.66 16.60
C GLY A 2 -11.34 31.30 16.20
N GLY A 3 -11.19 30.48 15.17
CA GLY A 3 -9.89 30.24 14.55
C GLY A 3 -9.39 31.51 13.85
N LYS A 4 -8.08 31.71 13.82
CA LYS A 4 -7.43 32.82 13.12
C LYS A 4 -7.59 32.75 11.60
N ILE A 5 -8.02 31.61 11.06
CA ILE A 5 -8.33 31.43 9.65
C ILE A 5 -9.85 31.50 9.46
N PRO A 6 -10.36 32.38 8.57
CA PRO A 6 -11.76 32.40 8.17
C PRO A 6 -12.24 31.02 7.69
N ARG A 7 -13.45 30.63 8.07
CA ARG A 7 -13.98 29.28 7.79
C ARG A 7 -14.10 28.98 6.30
N GLU A 8 -14.27 29.99 5.45
CA GLU A 8 -14.31 29.81 4.00
C GLU A 8 -13.01 29.25 3.40
N PHE A 9 -11.86 29.44 4.05
CA PHE A 9 -10.57 28.97 3.54
C PHE A 9 -10.21 27.55 3.98
N ILE A 10 -10.90 27.00 4.99
CA ILE A 10 -10.63 25.66 5.51
C ILE A 10 -10.79 24.57 4.42
N PRO A 11 -11.85 24.58 3.57
CA PRO A 11 -11.97 23.63 2.46
C PRO A 11 -10.82 23.73 1.45
N ALA A 12 -10.27 24.92 1.24
CA ALA A 12 -9.14 25.12 0.33
C ALA A 12 -7.86 24.46 0.87
N VAL A 13 -7.61 24.62 2.18
CA VAL A 13 -6.50 23.94 2.88
C VAL A 13 -6.64 22.43 2.75
N ASP A 14 -7.83 21.87 3.04
CA ASP A 14 -8.10 20.44 2.92
C ASP A 14 -7.85 19.93 1.49
N LYS A 15 -8.37 20.65 0.48
CA LYS A 15 -8.12 20.31 -0.93
C LYS A 15 -6.64 20.30 -1.28
N GLY A 16 -5.88 21.27 -0.78
CA GLY A 16 -4.43 21.35 -0.97
C GLY A 16 -3.67 20.16 -0.37
N ILE A 17 -4.10 19.75 0.82
CA ILE A 17 -3.58 18.58 1.52
C ILE A 17 -3.91 17.30 0.76
N GLN A 18 -5.18 17.09 0.38
CA GLN A 18 -5.60 15.88 -0.35
C GLN A 18 -4.90 15.73 -1.69
N GLU A 19 -4.73 16.84 -2.44
CA GLU A 19 -3.94 16.82 -3.68
C GLU A 19 -2.48 16.45 -3.41
N ALA A 20 -1.87 16.98 -2.35
CA ALA A 20 -0.51 16.60 -1.96
C ALA A 20 -0.41 15.13 -1.52
N MET A 21 -1.46 14.57 -0.91
CA MET A 21 -1.52 13.15 -0.53
C MET A 21 -1.56 12.22 -1.75
N THR A 22 -2.09 12.66 -2.90
CA THR A 22 -2.10 11.82 -4.13
C THR A 22 -0.70 11.51 -4.64
N ARG A 23 0.26 12.43 -4.41
CA ARG A 23 1.67 12.27 -4.77
C ARG A 23 2.50 12.28 -3.50
N GLY A 24 2.48 11.15 -2.78
CA GLY A 24 3.20 10.99 -1.53
C GLY A 24 4.71 11.16 -1.69
N ILE A 25 5.36 11.35 -0.55
CA ILE A 25 6.75 11.80 -0.47
C ILE A 25 7.73 10.66 -0.76
N ILE A 26 7.37 9.44 -0.37
CA ILE A 26 8.17 8.24 -0.60
C ILE A 26 7.74 7.63 -1.92
N ALA A 27 8.64 7.64 -2.90
CA ALA A 27 8.48 6.97 -4.19
C ALA A 27 7.24 7.39 -5.01
N GLY A 28 6.56 8.49 -4.64
CA GLY A 28 5.43 9.05 -5.37
C GLY A 28 4.13 8.23 -5.29
N TYR A 29 3.99 7.34 -4.29
CA TYR A 29 2.73 6.62 -4.06
C TYR A 29 1.74 7.45 -3.25
N GLN A 30 0.45 7.14 -3.37
CA GLN A 30 -0.58 7.80 -2.58
C GLN A 30 -0.32 7.60 -1.08
N PHE A 31 -0.47 8.68 -0.32
CA PHE A 31 -0.44 8.66 1.13
C PHE A 31 -1.81 8.23 1.65
N VAL A 32 -1.83 7.24 2.54
CA VAL A 32 -3.04 6.70 3.17
C VAL A 32 -2.88 6.69 4.69
N ASP A 33 -3.98 6.46 5.40
CA ASP A 33 -4.02 6.33 6.86
C ASP A 33 -3.42 7.53 7.62
N ALA A 34 -3.76 8.74 7.17
CA ALA A 34 -3.39 9.99 7.83
C ALA A 34 -4.58 10.63 8.56
N LYS A 35 -4.34 11.13 9.78
CA LYS A 35 -5.22 12.08 10.46
C LYS A 35 -4.54 13.44 10.49
N ILE A 36 -5.22 14.46 10.01
CA ILE A 36 -4.66 15.81 9.87
C ILE A 36 -5.55 16.77 10.64
N GLU A 37 -4.93 17.61 11.46
CA GLU A 37 -5.61 18.59 12.30
C GLU A 37 -5.04 19.98 12.01
N LEU A 38 -5.90 20.91 11.61
CA LEU A 38 -5.53 22.32 11.44
C LEU A 38 -5.64 23.02 12.80
N ILE A 39 -4.49 23.21 13.45
CA ILE A 39 -4.41 23.73 14.83
C ILE A 39 -4.46 25.27 14.85
N ASP A 40 -3.65 25.92 14.02
CA ASP A 40 -3.54 27.39 13.98
C ASP A 40 -3.13 27.86 12.57
N GLY A 41 -3.18 29.18 12.36
CA GLY A 41 -2.63 29.83 11.19
C GLY A 41 -2.81 31.35 11.22
N SER A 42 -2.60 31.98 10.07
CA SER A 42 -2.74 33.43 9.92
C SER A 42 -3.26 33.76 8.53
N TYR A 43 -3.94 34.88 8.40
CA TYR A 43 -4.38 35.41 7.12
C TYR A 43 -4.19 36.93 7.09
N HIS A 44 -4.21 37.47 5.89
CA HIS A 44 -4.15 38.89 5.59
C HIS A 44 -5.29 39.22 4.62
N ASP A 45 -6.11 40.23 4.92
CA ASP A 45 -7.36 40.50 4.21
C ASP A 45 -7.17 40.76 2.70
N VAL A 46 -6.01 41.27 2.29
CA VAL A 46 -5.73 41.66 0.89
C VAL A 46 -5.00 40.57 0.11
N ASP A 47 -4.06 39.88 0.75
CA ASP A 47 -3.15 38.96 0.07
C ASP A 47 -3.58 37.49 0.19
N SER A 48 -4.52 37.20 1.10
CA SER A 48 -5.02 35.84 1.31
C SER A 48 -6.10 35.50 0.30
N SER A 49 -5.89 34.39 -0.41
CA SER A 49 -6.84 33.84 -1.37
C SER A 49 -7.02 32.35 -1.16
N GLU A 50 -8.09 31.79 -1.72
CA GLU A 50 -8.35 30.36 -1.71
C GLU A 50 -7.17 29.56 -2.27
N LEU A 51 -6.58 30.04 -3.38
CA LEU A 51 -5.41 29.42 -3.99
C LEU A 51 -4.19 29.46 -3.05
N ALA A 52 -3.97 30.56 -2.34
CA ALA A 52 -2.86 30.67 -1.38
C ALA A 52 -3.00 29.65 -0.24
N PHE A 53 -4.20 29.51 0.33
CA PHE A 53 -4.47 28.52 1.39
C PHE A 53 -4.35 27.07 0.90
N LYS A 54 -4.76 26.81 -0.34
CA LYS A 54 -4.56 25.51 -0.98
C LYS A 54 -3.07 25.16 -1.12
N ILE A 55 -2.27 26.10 -1.63
CA ILE A 55 -0.82 25.90 -1.76
C ILE A 55 -0.18 25.73 -0.37
N ALA A 56 -0.59 26.54 0.61
CA ALA A 56 -0.10 26.44 1.98
C ALA A 56 -0.40 25.06 2.60
N GLY A 57 -1.61 24.53 2.43
CA GLY A 57 -1.98 23.18 2.88
C GLY A 57 -1.11 22.09 2.25
N SER A 58 -0.85 22.19 0.95
CA SER A 58 0.02 21.26 0.22
C SER A 58 1.46 21.27 0.76
N ILE A 59 2.04 22.46 0.94
CA ILE A 59 3.41 22.63 1.48
C ILE A 59 3.50 22.16 2.93
N ALA A 60 2.50 22.48 3.76
CA ALA A 60 2.44 22.06 5.15
C ALA A 60 2.41 20.53 5.27
N PHE A 61 1.56 19.86 4.48
CA PHE A 61 1.52 18.40 4.43
C PHE A 61 2.86 17.80 4.00
N GLN A 62 3.45 18.31 2.91
CA GLN A 62 4.74 17.81 2.43
C GLN A 62 5.87 17.98 3.45
N THR A 63 5.85 19.07 4.21
CA THR A 63 6.87 19.34 5.23
C THR A 63 6.70 18.39 6.42
N ALA A 64 5.46 18.22 6.91
CA ALA A 64 5.14 17.33 8.01
C ALA A 64 5.43 15.86 7.67
N ALA A 65 5.04 15.40 6.49
CA ALA A 65 5.23 14.00 6.11
C ALA A 65 6.72 13.64 5.86
N LYS A 66 7.63 14.61 5.61
CA LYS A 66 9.08 14.32 5.57
C LYS A 66 9.65 13.91 6.92
N THR A 67 9.09 14.42 8.02
CA THR A 67 9.58 14.16 9.38
C THR A 67 8.72 13.16 10.14
N ALA A 68 7.57 12.76 9.60
CA ALA A 68 6.60 11.87 10.23
C ALA A 68 7.01 10.37 10.28
N GLY A 69 8.19 10.00 9.76
CA GLY A 69 8.63 8.59 9.77
C GLY A 69 7.78 7.68 8.87
N VAL A 70 7.38 8.18 7.70
CA VAL A 70 6.48 7.50 6.75
C VAL A 70 7.09 6.19 6.28
N ILE A 71 6.24 5.17 6.11
CA ILE A 71 6.62 3.85 5.64
C ILE A 71 5.93 3.52 4.31
N LEU A 72 6.58 2.68 3.50
CA LEU A 72 5.95 2.14 2.31
C LEU A 72 5.09 0.93 2.68
N LEU A 73 3.91 0.86 2.10
CA LEU A 73 3.00 -0.27 2.25
C LEU A 73 2.96 -1.09 0.96
N GLU A 74 2.86 -2.41 1.09
CA GLU A 74 2.62 -3.32 -0.03
C GLU A 74 1.26 -4.03 0.15
N PRO A 75 0.51 -4.26 -0.94
CA PRO A 75 -0.74 -4.99 -0.87
C PRO A 75 -0.48 -6.49 -0.69
N ILE A 76 -1.15 -7.07 0.30
CA ILE A 76 -1.14 -8.50 0.60
C ILE A 76 -2.41 -9.13 0.05
N MET A 77 -2.23 -10.22 -0.68
CA MET A 77 -3.29 -11.01 -1.28
C MET A 77 -3.56 -12.24 -0.43
N MET A 78 -4.83 -12.52 -0.16
CA MET A 78 -5.24 -13.83 0.33
C MET A 78 -5.32 -14.77 -0.86
N VAL A 79 -4.42 -15.75 -0.90
CA VAL A 79 -4.30 -16.74 -1.98
C VAL A 79 -4.84 -18.07 -1.48
N GLU A 80 -5.78 -18.67 -2.22
CA GLU A 80 -6.22 -20.05 -2.01
C GLU A 80 -5.78 -20.89 -3.21
N VAL A 81 -5.00 -21.94 -2.95
CA VAL A 81 -4.56 -22.91 -3.96
C VAL A 81 -5.23 -24.23 -3.69
N ILE A 82 -5.81 -24.84 -4.72
CA ILE A 82 -6.38 -26.19 -4.69
C ILE A 82 -5.51 -27.09 -5.56
N THR A 83 -4.99 -28.16 -4.98
CA THR A 83 -4.03 -29.06 -5.64
C THR A 83 -4.24 -30.52 -5.21
N PRO A 84 -3.92 -31.52 -6.06
CA PRO A 84 -3.76 -32.90 -5.63
C PRO A 84 -2.69 -33.06 -4.55
N GLU A 85 -2.80 -34.12 -3.74
CA GLU A 85 -1.86 -34.42 -2.65
C GLU A 85 -0.42 -34.60 -3.12
N ASP A 86 -0.23 -35.19 -4.31
CA ASP A 86 1.08 -35.44 -4.92
C ASP A 86 1.95 -34.18 -5.09
N TYR A 87 1.31 -33.01 -5.25
CA TYR A 87 2.00 -31.72 -5.47
C TYR A 87 1.90 -30.77 -4.27
N PHE A 88 1.27 -31.20 -3.18
CA PHE A 88 0.98 -30.33 -2.04
C PHE A 88 2.25 -29.73 -1.43
N GLY A 89 3.31 -30.53 -1.28
CA GLY A 89 4.60 -30.09 -0.76
C GLY A 89 5.26 -29.03 -1.65
N ASP A 90 5.27 -29.25 -2.96
CA ASP A 90 5.88 -28.33 -3.93
C ASP A 90 5.15 -26.98 -3.97
N VAL A 91 3.81 -27.01 -3.96
CA VAL A 91 2.98 -25.79 -3.90
C VAL A 91 3.24 -25.00 -2.62
N MET A 92 3.30 -25.68 -1.48
CA MET A 92 3.57 -25.05 -0.19
C MET A 92 4.98 -24.43 -0.14
N GLY A 93 5.97 -25.13 -0.70
CA GLY A 93 7.35 -24.63 -0.85
C GLY A 93 7.41 -23.39 -1.75
N ASN A 94 6.70 -23.40 -2.89
CA ASN A 94 6.67 -22.26 -3.80
C ASN A 94 6.05 -21.02 -3.15
N LEU A 95 4.88 -21.16 -2.49
CA LEU A 95 4.24 -20.06 -1.75
C LEU A 95 5.18 -19.49 -0.68
N SER A 96 5.87 -20.34 0.07
CA SER A 96 6.81 -19.91 1.11
C SER A 96 8.01 -19.16 0.52
N SER A 97 8.53 -19.60 -0.62
CA SER A 97 9.62 -18.91 -1.34
C SER A 97 9.24 -17.51 -1.82
N ARG A 98 7.94 -17.28 -2.06
CA ARG A 98 7.32 -16.01 -2.49
C ARG A 98 6.93 -15.11 -1.31
N ARG A 99 7.59 -15.24 -0.16
CA ARG A 99 7.25 -14.55 1.10
C ARG A 99 5.81 -14.81 1.57
N GLY A 100 5.21 -15.91 1.14
CA GLY A 100 3.86 -16.30 1.54
C GLY A 100 3.82 -16.81 2.98
N GLN A 101 2.87 -16.31 3.76
CA GLN A 101 2.57 -16.81 5.10
C GLN A 101 1.38 -17.76 5.03
N ILE A 102 1.63 -19.06 5.21
CA ILE A 102 0.56 -20.06 5.26
C ILE A 102 -0.33 -19.80 6.48
N LYS A 103 -1.65 -19.70 6.25
CA LYS A 103 -2.66 -19.48 7.29
C LYS A 103 -3.44 -20.74 7.62
N GLU A 104 -3.83 -21.46 6.57
CA GLU A 104 -4.69 -22.63 6.70
C GLU A 104 -4.33 -23.65 5.63
N THR A 105 -4.36 -24.92 5.99
CA THR A 105 -4.27 -26.02 5.04
C THR A 105 -5.33 -27.05 5.39
N GLY A 106 -5.78 -27.81 4.39
CA GLY A 106 -6.76 -28.85 4.63
C GLY A 106 -7.09 -29.65 3.40
N ALA A 107 -8.13 -30.48 3.50
CA ALA A 107 -8.63 -31.32 2.41
C ALA A 107 -10.04 -30.92 2.02
N ARG A 108 -10.33 -30.97 0.71
CA ARG A 108 -11.64 -30.78 0.11
C ARG A 108 -11.87 -31.94 -0.87
N GLY A 109 -12.47 -33.02 -0.37
CA GLY A 109 -12.61 -34.27 -1.12
C GLY A 109 -11.24 -34.92 -1.37
N MET A 110 -10.94 -35.21 -2.64
CA MET A 110 -9.65 -35.78 -3.06
C MET A 110 -8.55 -34.71 -3.28
N ALA A 111 -8.87 -33.43 -3.14
CA ALA A 111 -7.91 -32.33 -3.29
C ALA A 111 -7.51 -31.76 -1.93
N LYS A 112 -6.31 -31.19 -1.85
CA LYS A 112 -5.87 -30.36 -0.73
C LYS A 112 -6.05 -28.89 -1.08
N PHE A 113 -6.25 -28.06 -0.06
CA PHE A 113 -6.21 -26.61 -0.21
C PHE A 113 -5.13 -26.00 0.68
N ILE A 114 -4.58 -24.88 0.24
CA ILE A 114 -3.61 -24.05 0.97
C ILE A 114 -4.08 -22.61 0.89
N LYS A 115 -4.33 -21.96 2.03
CA LYS A 115 -4.55 -20.52 2.12
C LYS A 115 -3.31 -19.83 2.67
N ALA A 116 -2.87 -18.78 1.99
CA ALA A 116 -1.71 -18.02 2.37
C ALA A 116 -1.91 -16.53 2.10
N ASP A 117 -1.32 -15.69 2.95
CA ASP A 117 -1.15 -14.28 2.68
C ASP A 117 0.16 -14.09 1.89
N VAL A 118 0.08 -13.53 0.69
CA VAL A 118 1.23 -13.36 -0.20
C VAL A 118 1.29 -11.93 -0.73
N PRO A 119 2.43 -11.24 -0.70
CA PRO A 119 2.55 -9.93 -1.31
C PRO A 119 2.24 -9.98 -2.82
N LEU A 120 1.41 -9.06 -3.33
CA LEU A 120 1.03 -9.05 -4.75
C LEU A 120 2.24 -8.97 -5.69
N ALA A 121 3.31 -8.27 -5.27
CA ALA A 121 4.57 -8.17 -6.01
C ALA A 121 5.22 -9.54 -6.28
N GLU A 122 4.96 -10.52 -5.44
CA GLU A 122 5.47 -11.89 -5.56
C GLU A 122 4.50 -12.81 -6.32
N MET A 123 3.34 -12.33 -6.75
CA MET A 123 2.32 -13.13 -7.46
C MET A 123 2.42 -13.04 -8.98
N PHE A 124 3.26 -12.14 -9.51
CA PHE A 124 3.52 -12.06 -10.95
C PHE A 124 4.13 -13.37 -11.46
N GLY A 125 3.53 -13.93 -12.51
CA GLY A 125 3.95 -15.22 -13.09
C GLY A 125 3.49 -16.46 -12.32
N TYR A 126 2.83 -16.32 -11.17
CA TYR A 126 2.46 -17.46 -10.31
C TYR A 126 1.57 -18.49 -11.02
N ALA A 127 0.65 -18.04 -11.87
CA ALA A 127 -0.24 -18.94 -12.64
C ALA A 127 0.55 -19.92 -13.52
N THR A 128 1.61 -19.44 -14.17
CA THR A 128 2.45 -20.23 -15.08
C THR A 128 3.30 -21.23 -14.30
N ASP A 129 3.89 -20.78 -13.20
CA ASP A 129 4.71 -21.63 -12.32
C ASP A 129 3.86 -22.73 -11.68
N LEU A 130 2.67 -22.38 -11.18
CA LEU A 130 1.74 -23.33 -10.58
C LEU A 130 1.33 -24.41 -11.59
N ARG A 131 0.97 -24.02 -12.82
CA ARG A 131 0.65 -25.01 -13.87
C ARG A 131 1.85 -25.91 -14.18
N SER A 132 3.04 -25.35 -14.29
CA SER A 132 4.23 -26.13 -14.65
C SER A 132 4.58 -27.15 -13.58
N MET A 133 4.57 -26.73 -12.30
CA MET A 133 4.89 -27.57 -11.15
C MET A 133 3.83 -28.67 -10.89
N THR A 134 2.57 -28.39 -11.18
CA THR A 134 1.45 -29.31 -10.91
C THR A 134 0.95 -30.04 -12.16
N GLN A 135 1.68 -29.95 -13.27
CA GLN A 135 1.26 -30.49 -14.57
C GLN A 135 -0.14 -30.02 -15.00
N GLY A 136 -0.51 -28.80 -14.63
CA GLY A 136 -1.80 -28.17 -14.90
C GLY A 136 -2.96 -28.67 -14.04
N ARG A 137 -2.69 -29.41 -12.95
CA ARG A 137 -3.73 -30.00 -12.09
C ARG A 137 -4.12 -29.14 -10.89
N ALA A 138 -3.38 -28.08 -10.59
CA ALA A 138 -3.75 -27.13 -9.55
C ALA A 138 -4.35 -25.85 -10.13
N ASN A 139 -5.20 -25.21 -9.33
CA ASN A 139 -5.76 -23.89 -9.59
C ASN A 139 -5.58 -23.01 -8.35
N TYR A 140 -5.56 -21.69 -8.56
CA TYR A 140 -5.54 -20.73 -7.46
C TYR A 140 -6.53 -19.60 -7.68
N THR A 141 -6.97 -19.01 -6.59
CA THR A 141 -7.69 -17.75 -6.55
C THR A 141 -6.95 -16.80 -5.62
N MET A 142 -7.05 -15.51 -5.87
CA MET A 142 -6.52 -14.51 -4.95
C MET A 142 -7.44 -13.30 -4.86
N GLU A 143 -7.54 -12.74 -3.65
CA GLU A 143 -8.28 -11.52 -3.37
C GLU A 143 -7.44 -10.57 -2.52
N PHE A 144 -7.71 -9.27 -2.62
CA PHE A 144 -7.04 -8.30 -1.76
C PHE A 144 -7.42 -8.55 -0.31
N SER A 145 -6.43 -8.61 0.58
CA SER A 145 -6.62 -8.83 2.01
C SER A 145 -6.42 -7.52 2.77
N TYR A 146 -5.19 -6.98 2.79
CA TYR A 146 -4.84 -5.75 3.49
C TYR A 146 -3.52 -5.17 2.98
N TYR A 147 -3.17 -3.97 3.44
CA TYR A 147 -1.84 -3.38 3.24
C TYR A 147 -0.93 -3.70 4.41
N ALA A 148 0.28 -4.18 4.13
CA ALA A 148 1.30 -4.45 5.13
C ALA A 148 2.52 -3.55 4.94
N LYS A 149 3.30 -3.36 6.01
CA LYS A 149 4.59 -2.68 5.92
C LYS A 149 5.51 -3.43 4.97
N CYS A 150 6.01 -2.72 3.97
CA CYS A 150 6.97 -3.26 3.02
C CYS A 150 8.31 -3.53 3.74
N PRO A 151 8.93 -4.70 3.53
CA PRO A 151 10.28 -4.98 4.03
C PRO A 151 11.30 -3.93 3.58
N GLN A 152 12.32 -3.72 4.40
CA GLN A 152 13.31 -2.66 4.16
C GLN A 152 14.08 -2.86 2.85
N ASN A 153 14.47 -4.10 2.53
CA ASN A 153 15.14 -4.45 1.29
C ASN A 153 14.31 -4.11 0.03
N VAL A 154 13.00 -4.33 0.08
CA VAL A 154 12.08 -3.99 -1.02
C VAL A 154 11.87 -2.48 -1.11
N THR A 155 11.73 -1.82 0.05
CA THR A 155 11.60 -0.36 0.13
C THR A 155 12.79 0.36 -0.50
N GLU A 156 14.01 -0.03 -0.15
CA GLU A 156 15.25 0.57 -0.67
C GLU A 156 15.37 0.41 -2.20
N LYS A 157 14.99 -0.76 -2.72
CA LYS A 157 14.94 -1.03 -4.16
C LYS A 157 13.96 -0.10 -4.89
N ILE A 158 12.73 0.03 -4.38
CA ILE A 158 11.69 0.89 -4.99
C ILE A 158 12.10 2.37 -4.98
N VAL A 159 12.68 2.84 -3.87
CA VAL A 159 13.16 4.22 -3.74
C VAL A 159 14.29 4.50 -4.73
N THR A 160 15.21 3.53 -4.91
CA THR A 160 16.32 3.64 -5.86
C THR A 160 15.83 3.66 -7.31
N GLU A 161 14.94 2.74 -7.68
CA GLU A 161 14.38 2.64 -9.05
C GLU A 161 13.62 3.90 -9.47
N ARG A 162 12.90 4.54 -8.54
CA ARG A 162 12.15 5.77 -8.83
C ARG A 162 12.99 7.05 -8.76
N GLY A 163 14.30 6.96 -8.51
CA GLY A 163 15.22 8.08 -8.60
C GLY A 163 15.00 9.18 -7.56
N MET A 164 14.20 8.93 -6.51
CA MET A 164 14.04 9.86 -5.40
C MET A 164 15.23 9.72 -4.47
N LYS A 165 16.33 10.39 -4.82
CA LYS A 165 17.44 10.61 -3.88
C LYS A 165 16.89 11.34 -2.65
N LYS A 166 17.30 10.86 -1.47
CA LYS A 166 17.09 11.51 -0.17
C LYS A 166 17.43 12.98 -0.23
#